data_AF-A0A9N9K5N9-F1
#
_entry.id   AF-A0A9N9K5N9-F1
#
_cell.length_a   1.000
_cell.length_b   1.000
_cell.length_c   1.000
_cell.angle_alpha   90.00
_cell.angle_beta   90.00
_cell.angle_gamma   90.00
#
_symmetry.space_group_name_H-M   'P 1'
#
loop_
_entity.id
_entity.type
_entity.pdbx_description
1 polymer ?
#
loop_
_entity_poly.entity_id
_entity_poly.type
_entity_poly.pdbx_seq_one_letter_code
_entity_poly.pdbx_strand_id
1 'polypeptide(L)'
;KGSEFRRDCERLMKRHDVKIQKANSKRSIGIVKRYNRTLAERLFRIQDVLDLLLPISEKSKVWVKNLPIIVKELNNSVTQLFKMTSAKAIQKK
;
A
#
# COMPACT_ATOMS: atom_id res chain seq x y z
N LYS A 1 3.94 -15.78 2.11
CA LYS A 1 3.09 -16.93 1.73
C LYS A 1 1.81 -16.90 2.58
N GLY A 2 1.01 -15.84 2.42
CA GLY A 2 -0.24 -15.65 3.16
C GLY A 2 -1.24 -16.78 2.89
N SER A 3 -2.10 -17.07 3.87
CA SER A 3 -3.22 -18.01 3.73
C SER A 3 -4.37 -17.39 2.95
N GLU A 4 -4.53 -16.07 3.03
CA GLU A 4 -5.52 -15.25 2.34
C GLU A 4 -5.42 -15.31 0.81
N PHE A 5 -4.23 -15.61 0.27
CA PHE A 5 -3.99 -15.75 -1.17
C PHE A 5 -4.00 -17.21 -1.66
N ARG A 6 -4.65 -18.13 -0.92
CA ARG A 6 -4.76 -19.56 -1.29
C ARG A 6 -6.21 -19.92 -1.57
N ARG A 7 -6.44 -21.12 -2.13
CA ARG A 7 -7.77 -21.72 -2.35
C ARG A 7 -8.68 -20.80 -3.16
N ASP A 8 -9.59 -20.08 -2.51
CA ASP A 8 -10.65 -19.28 -3.13
C ASP A 8 -10.08 -18.18 -4.01
N CYS A 9 -9.00 -17.53 -3.55
CA CYS A 9 -8.25 -16.55 -4.33
C CYS A 9 -7.70 -17.18 -5.62
N GLU A 10 -7.10 -18.37 -5.53
CA GLU A 10 -6.50 -19.06 -6.69
C GLU A 10 -7.58 -19.51 -7.69
N ARG A 11 -8.72 -20.00 -7.19
CA ARG A 11 -9.88 -20.35 -8.04
C ARG A 11 -10.42 -19.12 -8.75
N LEU A 12 -10.55 -17.98 -8.06
CA LEU A 12 -11.03 -16.72 -8.64
C LEU A 12 -10.06 -16.23 -9.72
N MET A 13 -8.76 -16.19 -9.44
CA MET A 13 -7.77 -15.72 -10.40
C MET A 13 -7.75 -16.58 -11.66
N LYS A 14 -7.86 -17.91 -11.51
CA LYS A 14 -7.99 -18.84 -12.66
C LYS A 14 -9.24 -18.58 -13.50
N ARG A 15 -10.39 -18.27 -12.88
CA ARG A 15 -11.63 -17.95 -13.61
C ARG A 15 -11.50 -16.69 -14.48
N HIS A 16 -10.65 -15.75 -14.06
CA HIS A 16 -10.39 -14.51 -14.79
C HIS A 16 -9.13 -14.59 -15.67
N ASP A 17 -8.58 -15.78 -15.89
CA ASP A 17 -7.33 -16.01 -16.64
C ASP A 17 -6.14 -15.17 -16.13
N VAL A 18 -6.12 -14.90 -14.82
CA VAL A 18 -5.05 -14.17 -14.15
C VAL A 18 -4.03 -15.15 -13.60
N LYS A 19 -2.80 -15.10 -14.14
CA LYS A 19 -1.67 -15.88 -13.64
C LYS A 19 -1.17 -15.30 -12.31
N ILE A 20 -1.17 -16.13 -11.26
CA ILE A 20 -0.62 -15.76 -9.95
C ILE A 20 0.81 -16.27 -9.80
N GLN A 21 1.68 -15.44 -9.20
CA GLN A 21 3.01 -15.84 -8.77
C GLN A 21 3.14 -15.65 -7.27
N LYS A 22 3.50 -16.71 -6.55
CA LYS A 22 3.75 -16.63 -5.10
C LYS A 22 5.20 -16.24 -4.85
N ALA A 23 5.41 -15.31 -3.93
CA ALA A 23 6.73 -14.87 -3.53
C ALA A 23 7.57 -16.03 -2.94
N ASN A 24 8.74 -16.26 -3.52
CA ASN A 24 9.69 -17.28 -3.05
C ASN A 24 10.62 -16.76 -1.95
N SER A 25 10.80 -15.44 -1.86
CA SER A 25 11.65 -14.80 -0.85
C SER A 25 11.15 -13.42 -0.45
N LYS A 26 11.60 -12.92 0.71
CA LYS A 26 11.32 -11.54 1.15
C LYS A 26 11.83 -10.48 0.16
N ARG A 27 12.86 -10.79 -0.63
CA ARG A 27 13.45 -9.89 -1.63
C ARG A 27 12.53 -9.69 -2.84
N SER A 28 11.83 -10.75 -3.26
CA SER A 28 10.88 -10.69 -4.40
C SER A 28 9.69 -9.74 -4.17
N ILE A 29 9.40 -9.39 -2.92
CA ILE A 29 8.33 -8.45 -2.54
C ILE A 29 8.86 -7.10 -2.04
N GLY A 30 10.12 -6.78 -2.35
CA GLY A 30 10.79 -5.57 -1.87
C GLY A 30 10.06 -4.27 -2.25
N ILE A 31 9.51 -4.21 -3.46
CA ILE A 31 8.76 -3.04 -3.96
C ILE A 31 7.51 -2.78 -3.10
N VAL A 32 6.67 -3.80 -2.91
CA VAL A 32 5.45 -3.70 -2.07
C VAL A 32 5.80 -3.36 -0.63
N LYS A 33 6.86 -3.97 -0.08
CA LYS A 33 7.33 -3.63 1.27
C LYS A 33 7.77 -2.19 1.40
N ARG A 34 8.55 -1.69 0.44
CA ARG A 34 9.01 -0.30 0.44
C ARG A 34 7.83 0.65 0.34
N TYR A 35 6.87 0.37 -0.54
CA TYR A 35 5.63 1.13 -0.66
C TYR A 35 4.84 1.15 0.66
N ASN A 36 4.58 -0.01 1.25
CA ASN A 36 3.84 -0.10 2.51
C ASN A 36 4.54 0.64 3.66
N ARG A 37 5.88 0.62 3.69
CA ARG A 37 6.65 1.38 4.68
C ARG A 37 6.46 2.89 4.50
N THR A 38 6.62 3.40 3.28
CA THR A 38 6.39 4.83 2.99
C THR A 38 4.94 5.25 3.30
N LEU A 39 3.97 4.40 2.96
CA LEU A 39 2.56 4.64 3.24
C LEU A 39 2.30 4.72 4.76
N ALA A 40 2.83 3.76 5.53
CA ALA A 40 2.71 3.73 6.98
C ALA A 40 3.38 4.94 7.64
N GLU A 41 4.60 5.31 7.23
CA GLU A 41 5.33 6.48 7.74
C GLU A 41 4.53 7.78 7.57
N ARG A 42 3.79 7.93 6.45
CA ARG A 42 2.95 9.12 6.20
C ARG A 42 1.66 9.10 6.99
N LEU A 43 0.99 7.95 7.07
CA LEU A 43 -0.29 7.82 7.75
C LEU A 43 -0.15 7.89 9.27
N PHE A 44 0.78 7.12 9.83
CA PHE A 44 0.92 7.02 11.28
C PHE A 44 1.54 8.26 11.87
N ARG A 45 2.37 9.02 11.14
CA ARG A 45 2.78 10.36 11.61
C ARG A 45 1.60 11.25 12.00
N ILE A 46 0.54 11.27 11.17
CA ILE A 46 -0.66 12.07 11.46
C ILE A 46 -1.45 11.46 12.63
N GLN A 47 -1.53 10.13 12.67
CA GLN A 47 -2.21 9.43 13.75
C GLN A 47 -1.52 9.65 15.11
N ASP A 48 -0.20 9.48 15.18
CA ASP A 48 0.62 9.62 16.38
C ASP A 48 0.47 11.02 16.98
N VAL A 49 0.46 12.07 16.15
CA VAL A 49 0.23 13.45 16.60
C VAL A 49 -1.16 13.61 17.22
N LEU A 50 -2.20 12.99 16.64
CA LEU A 50 -3.54 13.05 17.22
C LEU A 50 -3.69 12.19 18.47
N ASP A 51 -3.05 11.02 18.49
CA ASP A 51 -3.05 10.11 19.64
C ASP A 51 -2.40 10.79 20.87
N LEU A 52 -1.40 11.65 20.67
CA LEU A 52 -0.81 12.47 21.75
C LEU A 52 -1.77 13.52 22.34
N LEU A 53 -2.81 13.93 21.59
CA LEU A 53 -3.80 14.92 22.01
C LEU A 53 -5.06 14.27 22.61
N LEU A 54 -5.26 12.97 22.39
CA LEU A 54 -6.42 12.23 22.84
C LEU A 54 -6.22 11.68 24.26
N PRO A 55 -7.30 11.48 25.03
CA PRO A 55 -7.25 10.72 26.26
C PRO A 55 -6.69 9.31 26.03
N ILE A 56 -6.02 8.74 27.02
CA ILE A 56 -5.42 7.38 26.95
C ILE A 56 -6.45 6.29 26.58
N SER A 57 -7.73 6.51 26.89
CA SER A 57 -8.84 5.61 26.56
C SER A 57 -9.24 5.62 25.08
N GLU A 58 -8.79 6.62 24.31
CA GLU A 58 -9.16 6.80 22.92
C GLU A 58 -7.99 6.54 21.97
N LYS A 59 -8.31 6.08 20.77
CA LYS A 59 -7.34 5.88 19.69
C LYS A 59 -7.86 6.50 18.40
N SER A 60 -7.02 7.31 17.79
CA SER A 60 -7.29 7.94 16.52
C SER A 60 -7.37 6.88 15.41
N LYS A 61 -8.45 6.96 14.63
CA LYS A 61 -8.62 6.22 13.37
C LYS A 61 -8.45 7.14 12.16
N VAL A 62 -7.78 8.29 12.34
CA VAL A 62 -7.62 9.30 11.29
C VAL A 62 -6.92 8.76 10.05
N TRP A 63 -6.04 7.76 10.24
CA TRP A 63 -5.33 7.11 9.14
C TRP A 63 -6.30 6.52 8.10
N VAL A 64 -7.49 6.06 8.51
CA VAL A 64 -8.51 5.52 7.59
C VAL A 64 -9.02 6.61 6.66
N LYS A 65 -9.30 7.81 7.20
CA LYS A 65 -9.75 8.97 6.40
C LYS A 65 -8.63 9.52 5.50
N ASN A 66 -7.40 9.48 5.98
CA ASN A 66 -6.23 9.97 5.23
C ASN A 66 -5.71 8.99 4.18
N LEU A 67 -6.03 7.69 4.28
CA LEU A 67 -5.57 6.66 3.36
C LEU A 67 -5.78 7.02 1.88
N PRO A 68 -6.99 7.37 1.40
CA PRO A 68 -7.19 7.71 -0.01
C PRO A 68 -6.41 8.97 -0.44
N ILE A 69 -6.24 9.93 0.46
CA ILE A 69 -5.52 11.19 0.18
C ILE A 69 -4.03 10.91 -0.01
N ILE A 70 -3.42 10.18 0.92
CA ILE A 70 -2.00 9.83 0.86
C ILE A 70 -1.70 8.91 -0.33
N VAL A 71 -2.58 7.94 -0.62
CA VAL A 71 -2.41 7.08 -1.81
C VAL A 71 -2.46 7.91 -3.09
N LYS A 72 -3.41 8.85 -3.20
CA LYS A 72 -3.49 9.77 -4.34
C LYS A 72 -2.22 10.62 -4.45
N GLU A 73 -1.71 11.15 -3.35
CA GLU A 73 -0.48 11.94 -3.33
C GLU A 73 0.73 11.11 -3.79
N LEU A 74 0.92 9.90 -3.24
CA LEU A 74 2.02 9.00 -3.62
C LEU A 74 1.99 8.67 -5.12
N ASN A 75 0.82 8.38 -5.68
CA ASN A 75 0.66 8.06 -7.10
C ASN A 75 0.96 9.25 -8.03
N ASN A 76 0.77 10.48 -7.55
CA ASN A 76 1.02 11.72 -8.27
C ASN A 76 2.36 12.38 -7.93
N SER A 77 3.14 11.82 -7.00
CA SER A 77 4.49 12.28 -6.70
C SER A 77 5.48 11.81 -7.77
N VAL A 78 6.44 12.67 -8.13
CA VAL A 78 7.51 12.32 -9.07
C VAL A 78 8.48 11.38 -8.37
N THR A 79 8.72 10.23 -8.97
CA THR A 79 9.67 9.24 -8.45
C THR A 79 11.07 9.50 -9.00
N GLN A 80 12.11 9.31 -8.18
CA GLN A 80 13.50 9.44 -8.64
C GLN A 80 13.85 8.43 -9.75
N LEU A 81 13.25 7.24 -9.71
CA LEU A 81 13.56 6.14 -10.62
C LEU A 81 13.19 6.46 -12.08
N PHE A 82 11.98 6.99 -12.31
CA PHE A 82 11.45 7.25 -13.65
C PHE A 82 11.42 8.74 -14.01
N LYS A 83 11.76 9.62 -13.06
CA LYS A 83 11.61 11.08 -13.18
C LYS A 83 10.21 11.52 -13.64
N MET A 84 9.19 10.71 -13.32
CA MET A 84 7.78 10.98 -13.58
C MET A 84 6.89 10.38 -12.48
N THR A 85 5.59 10.69 -12.54
CA THR A 85 4.59 10.16 -11.61
C THR A 85 4.14 8.75 -11.99
N SER A 86 3.80 7.93 -10.99
CA SER A 86 3.30 6.57 -11.22
C SER A 86 2.00 6.58 -12.02
N ALA A 87 1.11 7.55 -11.76
CA ALA A 87 -0.14 7.73 -12.50
C ALA A 87 0.10 7.93 -14.00
N LYS A 88 1.13 8.72 -14.36
CA LYS A 88 1.52 8.93 -15.77
C LYS A 88 2.20 7.69 -16.36
N ALA A 89 3.01 6.98 -15.58
CA ALA A 89 3.71 5.79 -16.05
C ALA A 89 2.77 4.64 -16.41
N ILE A 90 1.70 4.43 -15.64
CA ILE A 90 0.71 3.36 -15.88
C ILE A 90 -0.03 3.54 -17.21
N GLN A 91 -0.29 4.78 -17.62
CA GLN A 91 -1.01 5.10 -18.86
C GLN A 91 -0.16 4.91 -20.12
N LYS A 92 1.16 4.74 -20.00
CA LYS A 92 2.08 4.53 -21.13
C LYS A 92 2.18 3.06 -21.56
N LYS A 93 1.20 2.24 -21.20
CA LYS A 93 1.16 0.82 -21.52
C LYS A 93 0.69 0.56 -22.93
#